data_AF-A0AA40I9J4-F1
#
_entry.id   AF-A0AA40I9J4-F1
#
_cell.length_a   1.000
_cell.length_b   1.000
_cell.length_c   1.000
_cell.angle_alpha   90.00
_cell.angle_beta   90.00
_cell.angle_gamma   90.00
#
_symmetry.space_group_name_H-M   'P 1'
#
loop_
_entity.id
_entity.type
_entity.pdbx_description
1 polymer ?
#
loop_
_entity_poly.entity_id
_entity_poly.type
_entity_poly.pdbx_seq_one_letter_code
_entity_poly.pdbx_strand_id
1 'polypeptide(L)'
;MESMSFRGRSLRGEEVEVPPGLLGYVMVMEEQSELVEPPEALERDFDRFIRASASFSRFTLWGLESIPGPDAKVRAALTWPSLAEAIHKQVPQD
;
A
#
# COMPACT_ATOMS: atom_id res chain seq x y z
N MET A 1 20.26 2.53 6.29
CA MET A 1 20.62 1.12 6.03
C MET A 1 20.43 0.34 7.31
N GLU A 2 19.59 -0.68 7.28
CA GLU A 2 19.23 -1.49 8.44
C GLU A 2 19.70 -2.93 8.27
N SER A 3 19.85 -3.66 9.36
CA SER A 3 20.27 -5.06 9.34
C SER A 3 19.56 -5.85 10.43
N MET A 4 19.00 -7.00 10.04
CA MET A 4 18.25 -7.89 10.93
C MET A 4 18.50 -9.35 10.55
N SER A 5 18.09 -10.26 11.43
CA SER A 5 18.05 -11.69 11.12
C SER A 5 16.61 -12.17 11.18
N PHE A 6 16.19 -12.94 10.18
CA PHE A 6 14.90 -13.62 10.18
C PHE A 6 15.11 -15.11 9.92
N ARG A 7 14.66 -15.95 10.88
CA ARG A 7 14.87 -17.41 10.84
C ARG A 7 16.34 -17.80 10.63
N GLY A 8 17.25 -17.07 11.29
CA GLY A 8 18.70 -17.31 11.19
C GLY A 8 19.36 -16.80 9.91
N ARG A 9 18.62 -16.13 9.02
CA ARG A 9 19.15 -15.56 7.76
C ARG A 9 19.30 -14.06 7.86
N SER A 10 20.45 -13.55 7.44
CA SER A 10 20.75 -12.11 7.44
C SER A 10 19.95 -11.37 6.38
N LEU A 11 19.34 -10.26 6.76
CA LEU A 11 18.61 -9.34 5.88
C LEU A 11 19.28 -7.96 5.91
N ARG A 12 19.32 -7.30 4.76
CA ARG A 12 19.72 -5.89 4.63
C ARG A 12 18.52 -5.08 4.15
N GLY A 13 18.24 -4.00 4.85
CA GLY A 13 17.05 -3.19 4.63
C GLY A 13 17.38 -1.74 4.26
N GLU A 14 16.48 -1.14 3.50
CA GLU A 14 16.40 0.30 3.32
C GLU A 14 14.97 0.78 3.50
N GLU A 15 14.82 2.03 3.92
CA GLU A 15 13.53 2.69 4.02
C GLU A 15 13.10 3.17 2.63
N VAL A 16 11.85 2.92 2.26
CA VAL A 16 11.24 3.33 1.01
C VAL A 16 10.00 4.17 1.32
N GLU A 17 9.98 5.39 0.81
CA GLU A 17 8.84 6.30 0.94
C GLU A 17 7.70 5.88 0.01
N VAL A 18 6.47 6.13 0.44
CA VAL A 18 5.28 6.07 -0.43
C VAL A 18 5.40 7.17 -1.50
N PRO A 19 5.00 6.93 -2.77
CA PRO A 19 5.14 7.93 -3.82
C PRO A 19 4.40 9.24 -3.47
N PRO A 20 4.91 10.40 -3.91
CA PRO A 20 4.29 11.69 -3.62
C PRO A 20 2.82 11.74 -4.03
N GLY A 21 1.99 12.35 -3.18
CA GLY A 21 0.55 12.45 -3.42
C GLY A 21 -0.25 11.18 -3.07
N LEU A 22 0.40 10.12 -2.57
CA LEU A 22 -0.25 8.88 -2.13
C LEU A 22 -0.10 8.65 -0.62
N LEU A 23 -1.00 7.83 -0.07
CA LEU A 23 -0.98 7.35 1.32
C LEU A 23 -1.08 5.82 1.33
N GLY A 24 -0.33 5.18 2.22
CA GLY A 24 -0.42 3.75 2.44
C GLY A 24 -1.47 3.40 3.49
N TYR A 25 -2.30 2.40 3.23
CA TYR A 25 -3.28 1.87 4.18
C TYR A 25 -3.15 0.35 4.31
N VAL A 26 -3.44 -0.16 5.51
CA VAL A 26 -3.67 -1.60 5.75
C VAL A 26 -5.17 -1.80 5.85
N MET A 27 -5.74 -2.53 4.89
CA MET A 27 -7.18 -2.80 4.81
C MET A 27 -7.49 -4.18 5.41
N VAL A 28 -8.51 -4.26 6.24
CA VAL A 28 -9.03 -5.51 6.81
C VAL A 28 -10.49 -5.69 6.41
N MET A 29 -10.93 -6.94 6.24
CA MET A 29 -12.34 -7.25 6.09
C MET A 29 -13.04 -6.99 7.42
N GLU A 30 -14.15 -6.27 7.37
CA GLU A 30 -14.99 -6.00 8.53
C GLU A 30 -16.11 -7.04 8.56
N GLU A 31 -16.22 -7.78 9.66
CA GLU A 31 -17.34 -8.69 9.86
C GLU A 31 -18.60 -7.87 10.20
N GLN A 32 -19.76 -8.26 9.69
CA GLN A 32 -21.01 -7.50 9.87
C GLN A 32 -21.38 -7.28 11.35
N SER A 33 -20.93 -8.16 12.26
CA SER A 33 -21.13 -8.00 13.71
C SER A 33 -20.24 -6.94 14.36
N GLU A 34 -19.21 -6.46 13.67
CA GLU A 34 -18.27 -5.45 14.15
C GLU A 34 -18.59 -4.04 13.62
N LEU A 35 -19.64 -3.90 12.80
CA LEU A 35 -20.11 -2.61 12.32
C LEU A 35 -20.55 -1.74 13.50
N VAL A 36 -19.75 -0.71 13.77
CA VAL A 36 -19.95 0.23 14.89
C VAL A 36 -21.25 1.04 14.72
N GLU A 37 -21.68 1.24 13.48
CA GLU A 37 -22.93 1.92 13.14
C GLU A 37 -23.79 1.03 12.23
N PRO A 38 -25.12 0.97 12.47
CA PRO A 38 -26.03 0.24 11.59
C PRO A 38 -26.05 0.90 10.20
N PRO A 39 -26.01 0.12 9.11
CA PRO A 39 -26.03 0.67 7.75
C PRO A 39 -27.23 1.58 7.52
N GLU A 40 -27.00 2.69 6.80
CA GLU A 40 -28.10 3.53 6.36
C GLU A 40 -29.08 2.73 5.49
N ALA A 41 -30.32 3.21 5.36
CA ALA A 41 -31.37 2.47 4.64
C ALA A 41 -30.99 2.12 3.19
N LEU A 42 -30.10 2.92 2.57
CA LEU A 42 -29.59 2.72 1.22
C LEU A 42 -28.39 1.76 1.15
N GLU A 43 -27.76 1.46 2.28
CA GLU A 43 -26.55 0.62 2.40
C GLU A 43 -26.87 -0.78 2.95
N ARG A 44 -28.13 -1.04 3.32
CA ARG A 44 -28.58 -2.32 3.88
C ARG A 44 -28.34 -3.53 2.99
N ASP A 45 -28.27 -3.33 1.67
CA ASP A 45 -28.02 -4.40 0.70
C ASP A 45 -26.52 -4.64 0.47
N PHE A 46 -25.63 -3.93 1.18
CA PHE A 46 -24.20 -4.17 1.12
C PHE A 46 -23.78 -5.25 2.12
N ASP A 47 -23.36 -6.39 1.59
CA ASP A 47 -23.03 -7.57 2.40
C ASP A 47 -21.57 -7.60 2.91
N ARG A 48 -20.67 -6.77 2.37
CA ARG A 48 -19.22 -6.85 2.64
C ARG A 48 -18.59 -5.49 2.77
N PHE A 49 -17.83 -5.31 3.85
CA PHE A 49 -17.12 -4.07 4.15
C PHE A 49 -15.63 -4.33 4.34
N ILE A 50 -14.83 -3.34 3.96
CA ILE A 50 -13.41 -3.30 4.24
C ILE A 50 -13.09 -1.97 4.93
N ARG A 51 -12.20 -2.01 5.91
CA ARG A 51 -11.83 -0.85 6.71
C ARG A 51 -10.32 -0.70 6.77
N ALA A 52 -9.84 0.54 6.81
CA ALA A 52 -8.45 0.83 7.13
C ALA A 52 -8.20 0.61 8.65
N SER A 53 -7.33 -0.34 8.99
CA SER A 53 -6.90 -0.59 10.37
C SER A 53 -5.66 0.22 10.76
N ALA A 54 -4.83 0.58 9.77
CA ALA A 54 -3.63 1.39 9.96
C ALA A 54 -3.28 2.19 8.68
N SER A 55 -2.39 3.17 8.82
CA SER A 55 -1.82 3.93 7.72
C SER A 55 -0.30 4.02 7.83
N PHE A 56 0.38 4.24 6.71
CA PHE A 56 1.83 4.40 6.64
C PHE A 56 2.24 5.39 5.53
N SER A 57 3.32 6.12 5.76
CA SER A 57 3.96 7.00 4.76
C SER A 57 5.21 6.37 4.13
N ARG A 58 5.71 5.28 4.71
CA ARG A 58 6.94 4.59 4.32
C ARG A 58 6.96 3.15 4.81
N PHE A 59 7.83 2.32 4.25
CA PHE A 59 8.05 0.95 4.70
C PHE A 59 9.51 0.53 4.48
N THR A 60 9.98 -0.47 5.23
CA THR A 60 11.32 -1.03 5.04
C THR A 60 11.30 -2.16 4.00
N LEU A 61 12.09 -2.01 2.95
CA LEU A 61 12.32 -3.04 1.94
C LEU A 61 13.53 -3.89 2.34
N TRP A 62 13.27 -5.15 2.70
CA TRP A 62 14.29 -6.10 3.12
C TRP A 62 14.71 -7.03 1.97
N GLY A 63 16.02 -7.14 1.76
CA GLY A 63 16.62 -8.14 0.87
C GLY A 63 17.46 -9.15 1.66
N LEU A 64 17.58 -10.35 1.11
CA LEU A 64 18.42 -11.41 1.66
C LEU A 64 19.90 -11.04 1.46
N GLU A 65 20.65 -10.91 2.56
CA GLU A 65 22.09 -10.62 2.62
C GLU A 65 22.56 -9.29 2.00
N SER A 66 21.79 -8.73 1.07
CA SER A 66 22.05 -7.49 0.34
C SER A 66 20.75 -6.70 0.18
N ILE A 67 20.90 -5.39 -0.01
CA ILE A 67 19.76 -4.50 -0.23
C ILE A 67 19.22 -4.74 -1.65
N PRO A 68 17.90 -4.85 -1.88
CA PRO A 68 17.36 -5.03 -3.22
C PRO A 68 17.77 -3.89 -4.15
N GLY A 69 18.31 -4.24 -5.32
CA GLY A 69 18.81 -3.29 -6.30
C GLY A 69 17.73 -2.39 -6.91
N PRO A 70 18.12 -1.44 -7.78
CA PRO A 70 17.20 -0.52 -8.45
C PRO A 70 16.23 -1.22 -9.40
N ASP A 71 16.58 -2.41 -9.89
CA ASP A 71 15.80 -3.28 -10.77
C ASP A 71 14.75 -4.13 -10.02
N ALA A 72 14.71 -4.05 -8.68
CA ALA A 72 13.71 -4.74 -7.89
C ALA A 72 12.29 -4.32 -8.33
N LYS A 73 11.45 -5.31 -8.62
CA LYS A 73 10.09 -5.10 -9.15
C LYS A 73 9.23 -4.16 -8.32
N VAL A 74 9.40 -4.16 -6.98
CA VAL A 74 8.68 -3.24 -6.09
C VAL A 74 8.97 -1.79 -6.40
N ARG A 75 10.22 -1.45 -6.77
CA ARG A 75 10.59 -0.08 -7.14
C ARG A 75 9.92 0.34 -8.44
N ALA A 76 9.95 -0.54 -9.45
CA ALA A 76 9.22 -0.30 -10.69
C ALA A 76 7.71 -0.12 -10.44
N ALA A 77 7.10 -0.95 -9.58
CA ALA A 77 5.69 -0.84 -9.24
C ALA A 77 5.34 0.49 -8.56
N LEU A 78 6.22 1.03 -7.69
CA LEU A 78 6.02 2.32 -7.05
C LEU A 78 6.08 3.52 -8.02
N THR A 79 6.67 3.35 -9.21
CA THR A 79 6.66 4.38 -10.26
C THR A 79 5.39 4.39 -11.11
N TRP A 80 4.61 3.30 -11.06
CA TRP A 80 3.42 3.15 -11.90
C TRP A 80 2.34 4.23 -11.68
N PRO A 81 2.00 4.66 -10.45
CA PRO A 81 0.93 5.63 -10.24
C PRO A 81 1.17 6.97 -10.98
N SER A 82 2.40 7.46 -11.03
CA SER A 82 2.74 8.69 -11.76
C SER A 82 2.53 8.53 -13.27
N LEU A 83 2.86 7.35 -13.82
CA LEU A 83 2.59 7.05 -15.22
C LEU A 83 1.09 6.92 -15.50
N ALA A 84 0.35 6.26 -14.60
CA ALA A 84 -1.10 6.10 -14.71
C ALA A 84 -1.83 7.45 -14.69
N GLU A 85 -1.41 8.38 -13.84
CA GLU A 85 -1.96 9.75 -13.79
C GLU A 85 -1.83 10.46 -15.15
N ALA A 86 -0.66 10.36 -15.79
CA ALA A 86 -0.43 10.96 -17.10
C ALA A 86 -1.31 10.32 -18.20
N ILE A 87 -1.45 9.00 -18.20
CA ILE A 87 -2.24 8.25 -19.20
C ILE A 87 -3.74 8.53 -19.07
N HIS A 88 -4.25 8.60 -17.85
CA HIS A 88 -5.69 8.72 -17.58
C HIS A 88 -6.17 10.17 -17.45
N LYS A 89 -5.29 11.16 -17.61
CA LYS A 89 -5.67 12.58 -17.58
C LYS A 89 -6.70 12.90 -18.67
N GLN A 90 -7.73 13.67 -18.31
CA GLN A 90 -8.75 14.10 -19.27
C GLN A 90 -8.10 14.90 -20.43
N VAL A 91 -8.55 14.61 -21.64
CA VAL A 91 -8.16 15.37 -22.83
C VAL A 91 -8.87 16.73 -22.79
N PRO A 92 -8.15 17.86 -22.93
CA PRO A 92 -8.78 19.18 -22.99
C PRO A 92 -9.79 19.24 -24.15
N GLN A 93 -10.94 19.89 -23.92
CA GLN A 93 -11.84 20.27 -25.01
C GLN A 93 -11.49 21.68 -25.48
N ASP A 94 -11.52 21.86 -26.80
CA ASP A 94 -11.25 23.13 -27.48
C ASP A 94 -12.29 24.23 -27.16
#